data_AF-A0A2D4K3D7-F1
#
_entry.id   AF-A0A2D4K3D7-F1
#
_cell.length_a   1.000
_cell.length_b   1.000
_cell.length_c   1.000
_cell.angle_alpha   90.00
_cell.angle_beta   90.00
_cell.angle_gamma   90.00
#
_symmetry.space_group_name_H-M   'P 1'
#
loop_
_entity.id
_entity.type
_entity.pdbx_description
1 polymer ?
#
loop_
_entity_poly.entity_id
_entity_poly.type
_entity_poly.pdbx_seq_one_letter_code
_entity_poly.pdbx_strand_id
1 'polypeptide(L)'
;EVLLLEHDVPHQPFSQAVLSFLPQMPWSISDEDMKQREDLRRLCVCSVDPPGCTDIDDALHCRELENGNLEVGVHIADVSHFIRPGNALDQESAKRGTTVY
;
A
#
# COMPACT_ATOMS: atom_id res chain seq x y z
N GLU A 1 -5.72 -12.03 -23.55
CA GLU A 1 -4.98 -10.98 -24.30
C GLU A 1 -5.89 -10.15 -25.20
N VAL A 2 -6.66 -10.75 -26.13
CA VAL A 2 -7.54 -9.99 -27.03
C VAL A 2 -8.42 -8.97 -26.30
N LEU A 3 -9.15 -9.37 -25.24
CA LEU A 3 -10.00 -8.45 -24.47
C LEU A 3 -9.22 -7.27 -23.86
N LEU A 4 -8.01 -7.51 -23.37
CA LEU A 4 -7.14 -6.49 -22.76
C LEU A 4 -6.66 -5.50 -23.82
N LEU A 5 -6.32 -5.98 -25.01
CA LEU A 5 -5.92 -5.14 -26.13
C LEU A 5 -7.08 -4.29 -26.66
N GLU A 6 -8.28 -4.87 -26.81
CA GLU A 6 -9.48 -4.16 -27.28
C GLU A 6 -9.88 -3.00 -26.36
N HIS A 7 -9.55 -3.09 -25.06
CA HIS A 7 -9.86 -2.05 -24.07
C HIS A 7 -8.62 -1.24 -23.64
N ASP A 8 -7.51 -1.36 -24.37
CA ASP A 8 -6.23 -0.68 -24.10
C ASP A 8 -5.74 -0.85 -22.64
N VAL A 9 -5.95 -2.03 -22.07
CA VAL A 9 -5.47 -2.39 -20.73
C VAL A 9 -3.99 -2.82 -20.83
N PRO A 10 -3.05 -2.04 -20.25
CA PRO A 10 -1.64 -2.39 -20.27
C PRO A 10 -1.38 -3.65 -19.42
N HIS A 11 -0.99 -4.74 -20.08
CA HIS A 11 -0.74 -6.05 -19.47
C HIS A 11 0.71 -6.51 -19.62
N GLN A 12 1.61 -5.60 -20.02
CA GLN A 12 3.03 -5.88 -20.13
C GLN A 12 3.67 -6.04 -18.74
N PRO A 13 4.70 -6.89 -18.60
CA PRO A 13 5.50 -6.95 -17.37
C PRO A 13 6.13 -5.60 -17.02
N PHE A 14 6.44 -5.39 -15.75
CA PHE A 14 7.16 -4.19 -15.31
C PHE A 14 8.56 -4.12 -15.91
N SER A 15 8.99 -2.92 -16.32
CA SER A 15 10.32 -2.71 -16.88
C SER A 15 11.40 -2.74 -15.81
N GLN A 16 12.66 -2.96 -16.21
CA GLN A 16 13.80 -2.92 -15.28
C GLN A 16 13.97 -1.55 -14.62
N ALA A 17 13.62 -0.47 -15.33
CA ALA A 17 13.64 0.89 -14.78
C ALA A 17 12.62 1.03 -13.64
N VAL A 18 11.40 0.49 -13.79
CA VAL A 18 10.39 0.47 -12.73
C VAL A 18 10.89 -0.32 -11.53
N LEU A 19 11.39 -1.53 -11.76
CA LEU A 19 11.89 -2.41 -10.69
C LEU A 19 13.09 -1.81 -9.93
N SER A 20 13.89 -0.96 -10.58
CA SER A 20 15.04 -0.32 -9.94
C SER A 20 14.69 0.70 -8.84
N PHE A 21 13.45 1.17 -8.80
CA PHE A 21 12.95 2.09 -7.75
C PHE A 21 12.36 1.36 -6.54
N LEU A 22 12.27 0.02 -6.57
CA LEU A 22 11.85 -0.76 -5.41
C LEU A 22 12.93 -0.73 -4.31
N PRO A 23 12.53 -0.82 -3.04
CA PRO A 23 13.50 -1.03 -1.96
C PRO A 23 14.25 -2.35 -2.17
N GLN A 24 15.52 -2.37 -1.74
CA GLN A 24 16.29 -3.62 -1.73
C GLN A 24 15.73 -4.57 -0.68
N MET A 25 15.70 -5.86 -1.02
CA MET A 25 15.26 -6.92 -0.13
C MET A 25 16.47 -7.62 0.52
N PRO A 26 16.41 -7.96 1.82
CA PRO A 26 15.28 -7.76 2.74
C PRO A 26 15.15 -6.28 3.18
N TRP A 27 13.91 -5.80 3.25
CA TRP A 27 13.60 -4.45 3.73
C TRP A 27 13.09 -4.49 5.18
N SER A 28 13.44 -3.47 5.95
CA SER A 28 12.97 -3.24 7.32
C SER A 28 12.75 -1.75 7.56
N ILE A 29 11.79 -1.40 8.41
CA ILE A 29 11.57 -0.02 8.84
C ILE A 29 12.84 0.55 9.47
N SER A 30 13.27 1.74 9.04
CA SER A 30 14.46 2.40 9.59
C SER A 30 14.09 3.35 10.74
N ASP A 31 15.07 3.70 11.57
CA ASP A 31 14.88 4.72 12.61
C ASP A 31 14.50 6.08 12.02
N GLU A 32 14.98 6.40 10.82
CA GLU A 32 14.61 7.63 10.11
C GLU A 32 13.13 7.62 9.72
N ASP A 33 12.62 6.49 9.22
CA ASP A 33 11.21 6.35 8.86
C ASP A 33 10.29 6.52 10.08
N MET A 34 10.77 6.13 11.26
CA MET A 34 10.03 6.24 12.52
C MET A 34 10.01 7.65 13.13
N LYS A 35 10.95 8.53 12.80
CA LYS A 35 11.08 9.86 13.45
C LYS A 35 9.84 10.73 13.32
N GLN A 36 9.08 10.59 12.23
CA GLN A 36 7.89 11.38 11.94
C GLN A 36 6.60 10.56 12.02
N ARG A 37 6.66 9.35 12.60
CA ARG A 37 5.52 8.43 12.73
C ARG A 37 5.18 8.22 14.20
N GLU A 38 3.90 8.05 14.47
CA GLU A 38 3.43 7.57 15.77
C GLU A 38 3.50 6.04 15.82
N ASP A 39 4.01 5.50 16.93
CA ASP A 39 4.11 4.06 17.12
C ASP A 39 2.83 3.49 17.74
N LEU A 40 1.99 2.90 16.88
CA LEU A 40 0.74 2.25 17.26
C LEU A 40 0.84 0.72 17.34
N ARG A 41 2.06 0.13 17.27
CA ARG A 41 2.26 -1.33 17.22
C ARG A 41 1.71 -2.09 18.44
N ARG A 42 1.44 -1.38 19.54
CA ARG A 42 0.82 -1.93 20.77
C ARG A 42 -0.70 -2.07 20.69
N LEU A 43 -1.36 -1.46 19.71
CA LEU A 43 -2.82 -1.51 19.57
C LEU A 43 -3.24 -2.86 18.98
N CYS A 44 -4.42 -3.33 19.40
CA CYS A 44 -5.08 -4.46 18.74
C CYS A 44 -5.67 -3.95 17.41
N VAL A 45 -5.09 -4.38 16.30
CA VAL A 45 -5.49 -3.99 14.95
C VAL A 45 -5.71 -5.28 14.14
N CYS A 46 -6.78 -5.32 13.34
CA CYS A 46 -7.06 -6.43 12.44
C CYS A 46 -7.53 -5.94 11.07
N SER A 47 -7.35 -6.76 10.04
CA SER A 47 -7.95 -6.61 8.72
C SER A 47 -9.01 -7.70 8.52
N VAL A 48 -9.95 -7.46 7.59
CA VAL A 48 -11.01 -8.41 7.24
C VAL A 48 -11.06 -8.53 5.73
N ASP A 49 -10.54 -9.64 5.20
CA ASP A 49 -10.26 -9.80 3.78
C ASP A 49 -10.90 -11.06 3.19
N PRO A 50 -11.23 -11.07 1.88
CA PRO A 50 -11.66 -12.27 1.18
C PRO A 50 -10.58 -13.37 1.15
N PRO A 51 -10.96 -14.66 1.09
CA PRO A 51 -10.01 -15.75 0.94
C PRO A 51 -9.13 -15.58 -0.32
N GLY A 52 -7.81 -15.61 -0.14
CA GLY A 52 -6.84 -15.51 -1.23
C GLY A 52 -6.43 -14.08 -1.62
N CYS A 53 -6.89 -13.05 -0.89
CA CYS A 53 -6.40 -11.68 -1.06
C CYS A 53 -4.88 -11.60 -0.84
N THR A 54 -4.16 -10.90 -1.71
CA THR A 54 -2.69 -10.72 -1.62
C THR A 54 -2.28 -9.28 -1.31
N ASP A 55 -3.19 -8.34 -1.50
CA ASP A 55 -3.01 -6.89 -1.46
C ASP A 55 -3.90 -6.26 -0.39
N ILE A 56 -3.70 -6.68 0.86
CA ILE A 56 -4.39 -6.13 2.03
C ILE A 56 -3.81 -4.74 2.32
N ASP A 57 -4.61 -3.69 2.11
CA ASP A 57 -4.17 -2.29 2.24
C ASP A 57 -4.86 -1.52 3.37
N ASP A 58 -5.90 -2.09 3.99
CA ASP A 58 -6.59 -1.50 5.14
C ASP A 58 -6.51 -2.36 6.41
N ALA A 59 -6.60 -1.67 7.55
CA ALA A 59 -6.78 -2.31 8.84
C ALA A 59 -7.58 -1.40 9.79
N LEU A 60 -8.26 -2.01 10.75
CA LEU A 60 -9.19 -1.33 11.64
C LEU A 60 -8.84 -1.58 13.11
N HIS A 61 -9.15 -0.60 13.95
CA HIS A 61 -9.25 -0.81 15.39
C HIS A 61 -10.42 -0.04 15.99
N CYS A 62 -10.89 -0.53 17.14
CA CYS A 62 -11.86 0.14 17.99
C CYS A 62 -11.47 -0.13 19.45
N ARG A 63 -11.38 0.92 20.27
CA ARG A 63 -11.19 0.78 21.72
C ARG A 63 -12.02 1.80 22.48
N GLU A 64 -12.45 1.40 23.68
CA GLU A 64 -13.08 2.31 24.62
C GLU A 64 -12.02 3.11 25.37
N LEU A 65 -12.30 4.40 25.58
CA LEU A 65 -11.48 5.35 26.33
C LEU A 65 -12.01 5.48 27.76
N GLU A 66 -11.17 5.97 28.68
CA GLU A 66 -11.52 6.13 30.10
C GLU A 66 -12.75 7.02 30.35
N ASN A 67 -13.05 7.93 29.42
CA ASN A 67 -14.21 8.81 29.48
C ASN A 67 -15.49 8.19 28.90
N GLY A 68 -15.47 6.91 28.54
CA GLY A 68 -16.60 6.19 27.94
C GLY A 68 -16.82 6.46 26.45
N ASN A 69 -15.94 7.25 25.80
CA ASN A 69 -15.98 7.43 24.35
C ASN A 69 -15.24 6.28 23.65
N LEU A 70 -15.44 6.17 22.34
CA LEU A 70 -14.71 5.23 21.49
C LEU A 70 -13.63 5.97 20.68
N GLU A 71 -12.46 5.36 20.59
CA GLU A 71 -11.47 5.67 19.56
C GLU A 71 -11.59 4.61 18.46
N VAL A 72 -11.86 5.07 17.24
CA VAL A 72 -11.93 4.24 16.05
C VAL A 72 -10.85 4.72 15.08
N GLY A 73 -10.04 3.81 14.58
CA GLY A 73 -9.01 4.13 13.60
C GLY A 73 -9.12 3.27 12.35
N VAL A 74 -8.91 3.94 11.23
CA VAL A 74 -8.75 3.33 9.91
C VAL A 74 -7.28 3.55 9.52
N HIS A 75 -6.57 2.45 9.30
CA HIS A 75 -5.15 2.42 8.98
C HIS A 75 -5.00 2.00 7.53
N ILE A 76 -4.37 2.83 6.70
CA ILE A 76 -4.18 2.58 5.28
C ILE A 76 -2.68 2.40 4.99
N ALA A 77 -2.35 1.44 4.13
CA ALA A 77 -0.98 1.22 3.68
C ALA A 77 -0.38 2.49 3.06
N ASP A 78 0.78 2.91 3.56
CA ASP A 78 1.46 4.12 3.12
C ASP A 78 2.28 3.88 1.83
N VAL A 79 1.58 3.63 0.72
CA VAL A 79 2.20 3.41 -0.60
C VAL A 79 3.02 4.63 -1.05
N SER A 80 2.61 5.83 -0.64
CA SER A 80 3.27 7.11 -0.97
C SER A 80 4.69 7.23 -0.41
N HIS A 81 5.00 6.48 0.64
CA HIS A 81 6.36 6.39 1.17
C HIS A 81 7.33 5.77 0.14
N PHE A 82 6.85 4.81 -0.65
CA PHE A 82 7.66 4.04 -1.62
C PHE A 82 7.60 4.64 -3.03
N ILE A 83 6.45 5.14 -3.45
CA ILE A 83 6.26 5.73 -4.79
C ILE A 83 6.49 7.25 -4.71
N ARG A 84 7.68 7.69 -5.12
CA ARG A 84 8.03 9.12 -5.16
C ARG A 84 7.65 9.76 -6.50
N PRO A 85 7.12 10.99 -6.50
CA PRO A 85 6.65 11.64 -7.73
C PRO A 85 7.73 11.74 -8.81
N GLY A 86 7.31 11.55 -10.07
CA GLY A 86 8.11 11.79 -11.26
C GLY A 86 9.08 10.68 -11.65
N ASN A 87 9.22 9.62 -10.86
CA ASN A 87 10.07 8.48 -11.20
C ASN A 87 9.35 7.47 -12.13
N ALA A 88 10.07 6.46 -12.62
CA ALA A 88 9.50 5.48 -13.56
C ALA A 88 8.39 4.63 -12.92
N LEU A 89 8.46 4.36 -11.62
CA LEU A 89 7.44 3.62 -10.88
C LEU A 89 6.13 4.42 -10.80
N ASP A 90 6.20 5.70 -10.46
CA ASP A 90 5.07 6.64 -10.44
C ASP A 90 4.43 6.79 -11.82
N GLN A 91 5.24 6.98 -12.87
CA GLN A 91 4.73 7.10 -14.24
C GLN A 91 4.01 5.83 -14.72
N GLU A 92 4.55 4.65 -14.41
CA GLU A 92 3.92 3.38 -14.77
C GLU A 92 2.63 3.15 -13.96
N SER A 93 2.63 3.47 -12.66
CA SER A 93 1.43 3.45 -11.83
C SER A 93 0.33 4.37 -12.37
N ALA A 94 0.68 5.62 -12.73
CA ALA A 94 -0.24 6.58 -13.31
C ALA A 94 -0.78 6.13 -14.68
N LYS A 95 0.06 5.48 -15.50
CA LYS A 95 -0.33 4.95 -16.81
C LYS A 95 -1.35 3.80 -16.67
N ARG A 96 -1.16 2.90 -15.70
CA ARG A 96 -2.08 1.77 -15.47
C ARG A 96 -3.37 2.23 -14.78
N GLY A 97 -3.28 3.21 -13.87
CA GLY A 97 -4.41 3.87 -13.22
C GLY A 97 -5.12 3.04 -12.15
N THR A 98 -5.39 1.75 -12.41
CA THR A 98 -6.03 0.82 -11.48
C THR A 98 -5.53 -0.61 -11.69
N THR A 99 -5.67 -1.45 -10.68
CA THR A 99 -5.56 -2.91 -10.85
C THR A 99 -6.83 -3.43 -11.53
N VAL A 100 -6.65 -4.34 -12.50
CA VAL A 100 -7.75 -5.07 -13.16
C VAL A 100 -7.74 -6.50 -12.62
N TYR A 101 -8.84 -6.88 -11.94
CA TYR A 101 -9.09 -8.21 -11.38
C TYR A 101 -9.95 -9.06 -12.32
#